data_AF-A0A0K6FL06-F1
#
_entry.id   AF-A0A0K6FL06-F1
#
_cell.length_a   1.000
_cell.length_b   1.000
_cell.length_c   1.000
_cell.angle_alpha   90.00
_cell.angle_beta   90.00
_cell.angle_gamma   90.00
#
_symmetry.space_group_name_H-M   'P 1'
#
loop_
_entity.id
_entity.type
_entity.pdbx_description
1 polymer ?
#
loop_
_entity_poly.entity_id
_entity_poly.type
_entity_poly.pdbx_seq_one_letter_code
_entity_poly.pdbx_strand_id
1 'polypeptide(L)' 'MGAKTLAKRKKIKPFIKSVNYTHLFPTRYAVELENLKGTVQAETFKEPSQREDAKKNIKKMLEERYESGKNRWFFTPLRF' A
#
# COMPACT_ATOMS: atom_id res chain seq x y z
N MET A 1 -11.43 4.77 22.09
CA MET A 1 -10.71 5.80 21.30
C MET A 1 -11.76 6.69 20.64
N GLY A 2 -11.63 8.02 20.69
CA GLY A 2 -12.61 8.91 20.07
C GLY A 2 -12.56 8.88 18.53
N ALA A 3 -13.67 9.21 17.86
CA ALA A 3 -13.79 9.14 16.40
C ALA A 3 -12.67 9.90 15.65
N LYS A 4 -12.32 11.10 16.12
CA LYS A 4 -11.22 11.92 15.54
C LYS A 4 -9.85 11.25 15.68
N THR A 5 -9.59 10.59 16.81
CA THR A 5 -8.31 9.90 17.04
C THR A 5 -8.20 8.63 16.20
N LEU A 6 -9.32 7.90 16.04
CA LEU A 6 -9.39 6.73 15.18
C LEU A 6 -9.07 7.13 13.73
N ALA A 7 -9.74 8.15 13.19
CA ALA A 7 -9.54 8.63 11.82
C ALA A 7 -8.09 9.05 11.53
N LYS A 8 -7.37 9.60 12.51
CA LYS A 8 -5.93 9.93 12.34
C LYS A 8 -5.05 8.68 12.31
N ARG A 9 -5.33 7.67 13.14
CA ARG A 9 -4.50 6.45 13.25
C ARG A 9 -4.68 5.48 12.09
N LYS A 10 -5.83 5.50 11.41
CA LYS A 10 -6.07 4.65 10.23
C LYS A 10 -5.36 5.12 8.95
N LYS A 11 -4.73 6.30 8.95
CA LYS A 11 -4.09 6.85 7.74
C LYS A 11 -2.86 6.05 7.34
N ILE A 12 -2.75 5.75 6.05
CA ILE A 12 -1.64 4.97 5.49
C ILE A 12 -0.75 5.85 4.60
N LYS A 13 0.57 5.69 4.71
CA LYS A 13 1.56 6.35 3.84
C LYS A 13 2.21 5.31 2.92
N PRO A 14 1.75 5.13 1.68
CA PRO A 14 2.30 4.14 0.76
C PRO A 14 3.62 4.60 0.13
N PHE A 15 4.36 3.62 -0.40
CA PHE A 15 5.52 3.84 -1.26
C PHE A 15 5.47 2.90 -2.47
N ILE A 16 6.19 3.27 -3.52
CA ILE A 16 6.32 2.48 -4.75
C ILE A 16 7.82 2.39 -5.05
N LYS A 17 8.32 1.19 -5.33
CA LYS A 17 9.75 0.96 -5.58
C LYS A 17 9.94 -0.22 -6.54
N SER A 18 10.89 -0.09 -7.46
CA SER A 18 11.43 -1.23 -8.22
C SER A 18 12.47 -1.93 -7.35
N VAL A 19 12.32 -3.25 -7.17
CA VAL A 19 13.14 -4.03 -6.22
C VAL A 19 13.57 -5.34 -6.90
N ASN A 20 14.85 -5.69 -6.78
CA ASN A 20 15.38 -6.98 -7.22
C ASN A 20 14.84 -8.11 -6.31
N TYR A 21 14.56 -9.28 -6.87
CA TYR A 21 14.08 -10.45 -6.14
C TYR A 21 14.99 -10.89 -5.00
N THR A 22 16.30 -10.65 -5.10
CA THR A 22 17.26 -10.94 -4.01
C THR A 22 17.03 -10.10 -2.75
N HIS A 23 16.33 -8.97 -2.87
CA HIS A 23 16.00 -8.09 -1.74
C HIS A 23 14.60 -8.36 -1.17
N LEU A 24 13.92 -9.43 -1.60
CA LEU A 24 12.58 -9.79 -1.14
C LEU A 24 12.60 -11.14 -0.41
N PHE A 25 12.03 -11.18 0.79
CA PHE A 25 11.68 -12.43 1.45
C PHE A 25 10.24 -12.83 1.03
N PRO A 26 10.05 -13.92 0.28
CA PRO A 26 8.71 -14.38 -0.08
C PRO A 26 7.97 -14.84 1.17
N THR A 27 6.68 -14.49 1.27
CA THR A 27 5.83 -14.91 2.40
C THR A 27 4.66 -15.74 1.89
N ARG A 28 4.12 -16.62 2.74
CA ARG A 28 2.96 -17.48 2.41
C ARG A 28 1.65 -16.71 2.19
N TYR A 29 1.59 -15.43 2.56
CA TYR A 29 0.37 -14.63 2.48
C TYR A 29 0.24 -13.99 1.10
N ALA A 30 -0.89 -14.21 0.44
CA ALA A 30 -1.25 -13.51 -0.78
C ALA A 30 -2.11 -12.27 -0.47
N VAL A 31 -1.90 -11.19 -1.22
CA VAL A 31 -2.77 -10.02 -1.22
C VAL A 31 -3.30 -9.85 -2.64
N GLU A 32 -4.60 -10.09 -2.84
CA GLU A 32 -5.23 -9.96 -4.16
C GLU A 32 -5.37 -8.48 -4.52
N LEU A 33 -4.48 -7.95 -5.35
CA LEU A 33 -4.42 -6.53 -5.68
C LEU A 33 -5.06 -6.20 -7.05
N GLU A 34 -6.23 -6.79 -7.34
CA GLU A 34 -6.87 -6.66 -8.67
C GLU A 34 -7.03 -5.20 -9.14
N ASN A 35 -7.46 -4.33 -8.24
CA ASN A 35 -7.72 -2.92 -8.58
C ASN A 35 -6.44 -2.08 -8.75
N LEU A 36 -5.27 -2.59 -8.34
CA LEU A 36 -3.98 -1.90 -8.44
C LEU A 36 -3.20 -2.31 -9.70
N LYS A 37 -3.65 -3.37 -10.36
CA LYS A 37 -3.04 -3.87 -11.60
C LYS A 37 -3.16 -2.81 -12.69
N GLY A 38 -2.02 -2.26 -13.12
CA GLY A 38 -1.95 -1.19 -14.13
C GLY A 38 -1.71 0.21 -13.58
N THR A 39 -1.92 0.46 -12.29
CA THR A 39 -1.59 1.77 -11.66
C THR A 39 -0.10 1.98 -11.45
N VAL A 40 0.67 0.90 -11.39
CA VAL A 40 2.13 0.93 -11.28
C VAL A 40 2.71 0.29 -12.52
N GLN A 41 3.30 1.12 -13.38
CA GLN A 41 3.97 0.70 -14.61
C GLN A 41 5.38 1.30 -14.65
N ALA A 42 6.25 0.75 -15.51
CA ALA A 42 7.59 1.29 -15.69
C ALA A 42 7.60 2.80 -16.00
N GLU A 43 6.56 3.28 -16.70
CA GLU A 43 6.41 4.70 -17.06
C GLU A 43 6.12 5.59 -15.85
N THR A 44 5.37 5.10 -14.88
CA THR A 44 5.04 5.86 -13.65
C THR A 44 6.27 6.23 -12.82
N PHE A 45 7.42 5.60 -13.11
CA PHE A 45 8.69 5.93 -12.48
C PHE A 45 9.49 7.02 -13.22
N LYS A 46 9.12 7.40 -14.45
CA LYS A 46 9.86 8.43 -15.21
C LYS A 46 9.65 9.82 -14.61
N GLU A 47 8.40 10.20 -14.36
CA GLU A 47 8.03 11.53 -13.87
C GLU A 47 7.64 11.52 -12.39
N PRO A 48 8.10 12.49 -11.58
CA PRO A 48 7.75 12.57 -10.16
C PRO A 48 6.26 12.84 -9.92
N SER A 49 5.59 13.60 -10.79
CA SER A 49 4.14 13.87 -10.72
C SER A 49 3.31 12.59 -10.80
N GLN A 50 3.65 11.70 -11.74
CA GLN A 50 2.98 10.42 -11.90
C GLN A 50 3.16 9.51 -10.68
N ARG A 51 4.33 9.57 -10.02
CA ARG A 51 4.56 8.84 -8.76
C ARG A 51 3.65 9.35 -7.63
N GLU A 52 3.41 10.66 -7.57
CA GLU A 52 2.53 11.24 -6.55
C GLU A 52 1.08 10.82 -6.77
N ASP A 53 0.61 10.84 -8.00
CA ASP A 53 -0.77 10.47 -8.33
C ASP A 53 -1.01 8.97 -8.14
N ALA A 54 -0.05 8.12 -8.51
CA ALA A 54 -0.10 6.70 -8.19
C ALA A 54 -0.16 6.46 -6.67
N LYS A 55 0.65 7.17 -5.87
CA LYS A 55 0.60 7.06 -4.40
C LYS A 55 -0.73 7.51 -3.81
N LYS A 56 -1.36 8.56 -4.34
CA LYS A 56 -2.68 9.02 -3.89
C LYS A 56 -3.75 7.95 -4.14
N ASN A 57 -3.72 7.31 -5.31
CA ASN A 57 -4.64 6.23 -5.65
C ASN A 57 -4.42 5.00 -4.76
N ILE A 58 -3.17 4.55 -4.61
CA ILE A 58 -2.81 3.43 -3.72
C ILE A 58 -3.26 3.69 -2.29
N LYS A 59 -3.07 4.91 -1.80
CA LYS A 59 -3.44 5.27 -0.43
C LYS A 59 -4.92 5.03 -0.16
N LYS A 60 -5.81 5.55 -1.00
CA LYS A 60 -7.26 5.40 -0.84
C LYS A 60 -7.66 3.93 -0.74
N MET A 61 -7.11 3.11 -1.63
CA MET A 61 -7.44 1.69 -1.73
C MET A 61 -6.91 0.86 -0.56
N LEU A 62 -5.72 1.19 -0.04
CA LEU A 62 -5.17 0.56 1.15
C LEU A 62 -5.95 0.95 2.41
N GLU A 63 -6.40 2.20 2.50
CA GLU A 63 -7.24 2.67 3.61
C GLU A 63 -8.61 1.95 3.59
N GLU A 64 -9.27 1.83 2.43
CA GLU A 64 -10.52 1.05 2.28
C GLU A 64 -10.35 -0.42 2.68
N ARG A 65 -9.25 -1.07 2.27
CA ARG A 65 -8.97 -2.46 2.68
C ARG A 65 -8.76 -2.59 4.17
N TYR A 66 -8.00 -1.66 4.76
CA TYR A 66 -7.76 -1.64 6.19
C TYR A 66 -9.07 -1.52 6.97
N GLU A 67 -10.01 -0.70 6.50
CA GLU A 67 -11.34 -0.58 7.12
C GLU A 67 -12.21 -1.83 6.94
N SER A 68 -12.10 -2.51 5.80
CA SER A 68 -12.79 -3.80 5.57
C SER A 68 -12.27 -4.96 6.43
N GLY A 69 -11.11 -4.80 7.10
CA GLY A 69 -10.50 -5.82 7.94
C GLY A 69 -9.87 -6.99 7.17
N LYS A 70 -9.75 -6.88 5.83
CA LYS A 70 -9.05 -7.85 4.98
C LYS A 70 -7.53 -7.71 5.14
N ASN A 71 -6.79 -8.82 4.93
CA ASN A 71 -5.33 -8.86 4.97
C ASN A 71 -4.70 -8.26 6.25
N ARG A 72 -5.24 -8.57 7.44
CA ARG A 72 -4.77 -8.01 8.73
C ARG A 72 -3.25 -8.08 8.94
N TRP A 73 -2.63 -9.19 8.52
CA TRP A 73 -1.18 -9.38 8.62
C TRP A 73 -0.40 -8.30 7.84
N PHE A 74 -0.86 -7.92 6.64
CA PHE A 74 -0.21 -6.92 5.80
C PHE A 74 -0.17 -5.52 6.42
N PHE A 75 -1.18 -5.17 7.23
CA PHE A 75 -1.28 -3.87 7.91
C PHE A 75 -0.69 -3.87 9.33
N THR A 76 -0.12 -4.99 9.77
CA THR A 76 0.54 -5.10 11.07
C THR A 76 2.04 -4.85 10.86
N PRO A 77 2.67 -3.93 11.61
CA PRO A 77 4.10 -3.67 11.45
C PRO A 77 4.91 -4.89 11.87
N LEU A 78 5.89 -5.28 11.03
CA LEU A 78 6.86 -6.30 11.37
C LEU A 78 7.80 -5.76 12.45
N ARG A 79 7.83 -6.41 13.61
CA ARG A 79 8.74 -6.08 14.71
C ARG A 79 9.96 -7.00 14.61
N PHE A 80 11.12 -6.39 14.48
CA PHE A 80 12.43 -7.03 14.54
C PHE A 80 13.31 -6.26 15.53
#